data_AF-A0A6L7MVC8-F1
#
_entry.id   AF-A0A6L7MVC8-F1
#
_cell.length_a   1.000
_cell.length_b   1.000
_cell.length_c   1.000
_cell.angle_alpha   90.00
_cell.angle_beta   90.00
_cell.angle_gamma   90.00
#
_symmetry.space_group_name_H-M   'P 1'
#
loop_
_entity.id
_entity.type
_entity.pdbx_description
1 polymer ?
#
loop_
_entity_poly.entity_id
_entity_poly.type
_entity_poly.pdbx_seq_one_letter_code
_entity_poly.pdbx_strand_id
1 'polypeptide(L)'
;MTLFVDTSVWSLALRRDATPEGAAVRRLRAALAGGETVHTTGIVLQELLQGYRGPSAKAAIIERFAALPLVVPSRADHIDAAELRNHCGRNGVQVGTVDALLAQLCVRHDLTMLSTDRDFEQLAQRSSLRLWTGG
;
A
#
# COMPACT_ATOMS: atom_id res chain seq x y z
N MET A 1 -1.12 13.35 8.78
CA MET A 1 -0.20 12.21 8.58
C MET A 1 -0.20 11.90 7.09
N THR A 2 0.92 11.47 6.50
CA THR A 2 0.97 11.05 5.10
C THR A 2 0.83 9.54 5.04
N LEU A 3 -0.18 9.05 4.31
CA LEU A 3 -0.47 7.63 4.21
C LEU A 3 0.06 7.06 2.90
N PHE A 4 0.58 5.84 2.93
CA PHE A 4 0.71 5.01 1.74
C PHE A 4 -0.31 3.88 1.83
N VAL A 5 -1.10 3.67 0.79
CA VAL A 5 -2.19 2.69 0.81
C VAL A 5 -1.91 1.61 -0.22
N ASP A 6 -1.83 0.38 0.25
CA ASP A 6 -1.54 -0.80 -0.58
C ASP A 6 -2.79 -1.32 -1.32
N THR A 7 -2.56 -2.34 -2.16
CA THR A 7 -3.63 -2.96 -2.96
C THR A 7 -4.70 -3.63 -2.10
N SER A 8 -4.36 -4.19 -0.94
CA SER A 8 -5.30 -4.93 -0.10
C SER A 8 -6.44 -4.01 0.39
N VAL A 9 -6.11 -2.80 0.85
CA VAL A 9 -7.10 -1.81 1.32
C VAL A 9 -7.91 -1.24 0.16
N TRP A 10 -7.27 -0.89 -0.96
CA TRP A 10 -7.98 -0.39 -2.14
C TRP A 10 -8.96 -1.40 -2.70
N SER A 11 -8.56 -2.67 -2.76
CA SER A 11 -9.41 -3.76 -3.23
C SER A 11 -10.65 -3.91 -2.37
N LEU A 12 -10.55 -3.75 -1.03
CA LEU A 12 -11.70 -3.74 -0.14
C LEU A 12 -12.58 -2.50 -0.33
N ALA A 13 -11.97 -1.32 -0.46
CA ALA A 13 -12.67 -0.05 -0.61
C ALA A 13 -13.47 0.08 -1.91
N LEU A 14 -13.00 -0.59 -2.97
CA LEU A 14 -13.55 -0.51 -4.33
C LEU A 14 -14.45 -1.71 -4.71
N ARG A 15 -14.76 -2.61 -3.77
CA ARG A 15 -15.72 -3.71 -4.01
C ARG A 15 -17.12 -3.15 -4.27
N ARG A 16 -17.78 -3.66 -5.32
CA ARG A 16 -19.12 -3.21 -5.75
C ARG A 16 -20.26 -3.76 -4.90
N ASP A 17 -20.13 -5.01 -4.44
CA ASP A 17 -21.24 -5.78 -3.86
C ASP A 17 -21.15 -5.93 -2.33
N ALA A 18 -20.29 -5.15 -1.70
CA ALA A 18 -20.11 -5.16 -0.25
C ALA A 18 -20.08 -3.74 0.28
N THR A 19 -20.71 -3.52 1.42
CA THR A 19 -20.40 -2.35 2.24
C THR A 19 -18.91 -2.42 2.56
N PRO A 20 -18.11 -1.41 2.18
CA PRO A 20 -16.69 -1.46 2.48
C PRO A 20 -16.50 -1.38 4.00
N GLU A 21 -16.19 -2.53 4.58
CA GLU A 21 -16.12 -2.76 6.02
C GLU A 21 -14.67 -2.97 6.46
N GLY A 22 -14.39 -2.61 7.73
CA GLY A 22 -13.06 -2.73 8.32
C GLY A 22 -12.45 -1.39 8.73
N ALA A 23 -11.60 -1.42 9.75
CA ALA A 23 -10.98 -0.23 10.32
C ALA A 23 -10.08 0.49 9.29
N ALA A 24 -9.33 -0.26 8.48
CA ALA A 24 -8.46 0.30 7.45
C ALA A 24 -9.25 1.05 6.35
N VAL A 25 -10.38 0.52 5.90
CA VAL A 25 -11.23 1.20 4.91
C VAL A 25 -11.85 2.46 5.49
N ARG A 26 -12.28 2.44 6.75
CA ARG A 26 -12.75 3.66 7.45
C ARG A 26 -11.63 4.69 7.57
N ARG A 27 -10.42 4.28 7.91
CA ARG A 27 -9.24 5.15 7.99
C ARG A 27 -8.92 5.80 6.65
N LEU A 28 -8.95 5.03 5.56
CA LEU A 28 -8.76 5.53 4.20
C LEU A 28 -9.80 6.62 3.85
N ARG A 29 -11.07 6.33 4.08
CA ARG A 29 -12.16 7.29 3.84
C ARG A 29 -11.99 8.57 4.64
N ALA A 30 -11.64 8.45 5.92
CA ALA A 30 -11.37 9.59 6.78
C ALA A 30 -10.18 10.42 6.27
N ALA A 31 -9.11 9.78 5.78
CA ALA A 31 -7.95 10.47 5.21
C ALA A 31 -8.34 11.27 3.95
N LEU A 32 -9.04 10.61 3.02
CA LEU A 32 -9.49 11.23 1.77
C LEU A 32 -10.47 12.39 2.00
N ALA A 33 -11.40 12.25 2.95
CA ALA A 33 -12.35 13.30 3.31
C ALA A 33 -11.73 14.43 4.14
N GLY A 34 -10.74 14.11 4.98
CA GLY A 34 -10.06 15.05 5.87
C GLY A 34 -8.92 15.84 5.22
N GLY A 35 -8.68 15.64 3.92
CA GLY A 35 -7.61 16.33 3.18
C GLY A 35 -6.20 15.84 3.51
N GLU A 36 -6.06 14.65 4.11
CA GLU A 36 -4.74 14.04 4.27
C GLU A 36 -4.20 13.56 2.92
N THR A 37 -2.89 13.65 2.74
CA THR A 37 -2.25 13.15 1.53
C THR A 37 -2.16 11.63 1.54
N VAL A 38 -2.79 11.00 0.55
CA VAL A 38 -2.78 9.55 0.32
C VAL A 38 -1.89 9.25 -0.89
N HIS A 39 -0.79 8.56 -0.65
CA HIS A 39 0.15 8.11 -1.65
C HIS A 39 -0.18 6.70 -2.14
N THR A 40 0.25 6.44 -3.38
CA THR A 40 0.23 5.12 -4.01
C THR A 40 1.50 4.93 -4.85
N THR A 41 1.63 3.81 -5.54
CA THR A 41 2.68 3.58 -6.54
C THR A 41 2.10 2.89 -7.78
N GLY A 42 2.85 2.89 -8.87
CA GLY A 42 2.43 2.25 -10.13
C GLY A 42 2.11 0.77 -9.96
N ILE A 43 2.81 0.05 -9.07
CA ILE A 43 2.55 -1.37 -8.78
C ILE A 43 1.16 -1.58 -8.17
N VAL A 44 0.77 -0.76 -7.18
CA VAL A 44 -0.58 -0.84 -6.57
C VAL A 44 -1.67 -0.59 -7.61
N LEU A 45 -1.50 0.45 -8.44
CA LEU A 45 -2.41 0.71 -9.54
C LEU A 45 -2.47 -0.46 -10.53
N GLN A 46 -1.32 -1.05 -10.87
CA GLN A 46 -1.24 -2.20 -11.77
C GLN A 46 -2.01 -3.40 -11.23
N GLU A 47 -1.80 -3.77 -9.96
CA GLU A 47 -2.49 -4.89 -9.33
C GLU A 47 -4.00 -4.69 -9.31
N LEU A 48 -4.46 -3.47 -9.00
CA LEU A 48 -5.88 -3.11 -9.08
C LEU A 48 -6.43 -3.27 -10.50
N LEU A 49 -5.74 -2.74 -11.52
CA LEU A 49 -6.21 -2.85 -12.90
C LEU A 49 -6.22 -4.31 -13.41
N GLN A 50 -5.38 -5.18 -12.85
CA GLN A 50 -5.35 -6.62 -13.16
C GLN A 50 -6.47 -7.39 -12.45
N GLY A 51 -6.87 -6.98 -11.25
CA GLY A 51 -7.92 -7.63 -10.46
C GLY A 51 -9.35 -7.35 -10.91
N TYR A 52 -9.60 -6.24 -11.61
CA TYR A 52 -10.96 -5.83 -11.99
C TYR A 52 -11.38 -6.32 -13.38
N ARG A 53 -12.55 -6.95 -13.46
CA ARG A 53 -13.16 -7.42 -14.71
C ARG A 53 -14.24 -6.43 -15.19
N GLY A 54 -13.97 -5.71 -16.27
CA GLY A 54 -14.95 -4.86 -16.96
C GLY A 54 -14.43 -3.46 -17.36
N PRO A 55 -14.67 -2.98 -18.60
CA PRO A 55 -14.12 -1.71 -19.10
C PRO A 55 -14.49 -0.48 -18.25
N SER A 56 -15.73 -0.42 -17.76
CA SER A 56 -16.23 0.70 -16.94
C SER A 56 -15.52 0.82 -15.58
N ALA A 57 -15.18 -0.31 -14.95
CA ALA A 57 -14.46 -0.31 -13.67
C ALA A 57 -13.01 0.19 -13.86
N LYS A 58 -12.37 -0.21 -14.96
CA LYS A 58 -11.00 0.20 -15.30
C LYS A 58 -10.86 1.72 -15.42
N ALA A 59 -11.71 2.36 -16.22
CA ALA A 59 -11.66 3.81 -16.43
C ALA A 59 -11.84 4.58 -15.11
N ALA A 60 -12.80 4.15 -14.29
CA ALA A 60 -13.08 4.77 -13.00
C ALA A 60 -11.96 4.59 -11.96
N ILE A 61 -11.14 3.53 -12.06
CA ILE A 61 -9.94 3.37 -11.23
C ILE A 61 -8.86 4.35 -11.69
N ILE A 62 -8.59 4.40 -12.99
CA ILE A 62 -7.56 5.30 -13.56
C ILE A 62 -7.85 6.75 -13.20
N GLU A 63 -9.10 7.20 -13.37
CA GLU A 63 -9.51 8.57 -13.06
C GLU A 63 -9.30 8.90 -11.57
N ARG A 64 -9.71 8.02 -10.66
CA ARG A 64 -9.54 8.23 -9.21
C ARG A 64 -8.07 8.27 -8.80
N PHE A 65 -7.24 7.41 -9.38
CA PHE A 65 -5.82 7.33 -9.05
C PHE A 65 -5.00 8.46 -9.67
N ALA A 66 -5.49 9.10 -10.74
CA ALA A 66 -4.82 10.26 -11.34
C ALA A 66 -4.74 11.46 -10.38
N ALA A 67 -5.62 11.55 -9.38
CA ALA A 67 -5.59 12.58 -8.35
C ALA A 67 -4.64 12.28 -7.17
N LEU A 68 -4.11 11.05 -7.08
CA LEU A 68 -3.24 10.65 -5.98
C LEU A 68 -1.76 10.87 -6.34
N PRO A 69 -0.93 11.40 -5.42
CA PRO A 69 0.51 11.43 -5.62
C PRO A 69 1.07 10.01 -5.75
N LEU A 70 1.75 9.77 -6.87
CA LEU A 70 2.36 8.48 -7.19
C LEU A 70 3.85 8.51 -6.83
N VAL A 71 4.25 7.63 -5.92
CA VAL A 71 5.65 7.40 -5.58
C VAL A 71 6.26 6.47 -6.62
N VAL A 72 7.27 6.96 -7.35
CA VAL A 72 7.98 6.20 -8.37
C VAL A 72 9.27 5.63 -7.76
N PRO A 73 9.44 4.30 -7.71
CA PRO A 73 10.67 3.69 -7.24
C PRO A 73 11.87 4.09 -8.08
N SER A 74 12.93 4.52 -7.41
CA SER A 74 14.25 4.67 -7.99
C SER A 74 15.02 3.34 -7.93
N ARG A 75 16.15 3.28 -8.64
CA ARG A 75 17.08 2.15 -8.56
C ARG A 75 17.57 1.90 -7.12
N ALA A 76 17.80 2.95 -6.34
CA ALA A 76 18.21 2.80 -4.95
C ALA A 76 17.12 2.11 -4.13
N ASP A 77 15.84 2.46 -4.36
CA ASP A 77 14.72 1.84 -3.64
C ASP A 77 14.62 0.34 -3.91
N HIS A 78 14.93 -0.08 -5.13
CA HIS A 78 14.99 -1.51 -5.47
C HIS A 78 16.16 -2.24 -4.77
N ILE A 79 17.31 -1.60 -4.65
CA ILE A 79 18.47 -2.16 -3.96
C ILE A 79 18.15 -2.30 -2.46
N ASP A 80 17.69 -1.22 -1.84
CA ASP A 80 17.39 -1.19 -0.41
C ASP A 80 16.23 -2.16 -0.06
N ALA A 81 15.22 -2.29 -0.95
CA ALA A 81 14.15 -3.27 -0.78
C ALA A 81 14.68 -4.72 -0.80
N ALA A 82 15.65 -5.01 -1.67
CA ALA A 82 16.30 -6.32 -1.69
C ALA A 82 17.07 -6.59 -0.40
N GLU A 83 17.77 -5.59 0.14
CA GLU A 83 18.47 -5.69 1.42
C GLU A 83 17.51 -5.91 2.59
N LEU A 84 16.42 -5.14 2.64
CA LEU A 84 15.33 -5.29 3.62
C LEU A 84 14.77 -6.72 3.59
N ARG A 85 14.42 -7.22 2.39
CA ARG A 85 13.93 -8.60 2.21
C ARG A 85 14.94 -9.64 2.68
N ASN A 86 16.22 -9.49 2.32
CA ASN A 86 17.28 -10.42 2.71
C ASN A 86 17.55 -10.37 4.23
N HIS A 87 17.41 -9.20 4.85
CA HIS A 87 17.48 -9.06 6.30
C HIS A 87 16.33 -9.81 6.98
N CYS A 88 15.08 -9.60 6.55
CA CYS A 88 13.93 -10.33 7.08
C CYS A 88 14.09 -11.85 6.91
N GLY A 89 14.51 -12.32 5.73
CA GLY A 89 14.68 -13.74 5.43
C GLY A 89 15.72 -14.43 6.30
N ARG A 90 16.86 -13.77 6.57
CA ARG A 90 17.88 -14.27 7.51
C ARG A 90 17.39 -14.39 8.95
N ASN A 91 16.33 -13.66 9.30
CA ASN A 91 15.69 -13.67 10.61
C ASN A 91 14.38 -14.50 10.62
N GLY A 92 14.17 -15.36 9.63
CA GLY A 92 13.05 -16.30 9.58
C GLY A 92 11.73 -15.71 9.10
N VAL A 93 11.71 -14.46 8.60
CA VAL A 93 10.51 -13.80 8.06
C VAL A 93 10.59 -13.76 6.54
N GLN A 94 9.68 -14.46 5.87
CA GLN A 94 9.56 -14.40 4.42
C GLN A 94 8.76 -13.17 4.01
N VAL A 95 9.30 -12.37 3.09
CA VAL A 95 8.66 -11.16 2.56
C VAL A 95 8.64 -11.23 1.04
N GLY A 96 7.49 -10.91 0.45
CA GLY A 96 7.32 -10.79 -1.00
C GLY A 96 8.22 -9.70 -1.60
N THR A 97 8.65 -9.88 -2.84
CA THR A 97 9.50 -8.88 -3.52
C THR A 97 8.81 -7.52 -3.64
N VAL A 98 7.50 -7.51 -3.93
CA VAL A 98 6.70 -6.28 -4.01
C VAL A 98 6.52 -5.68 -2.62
N ASP A 99 6.17 -6.47 -1.61
CA ASP A 99 5.94 -5.98 -0.25
C ASP A 99 7.18 -5.32 0.34
N ALA A 100 8.36 -5.91 0.10
CA ALA A 100 9.63 -5.30 0.49
C ALA A 100 9.86 -3.94 -0.19
N LEU A 101 9.48 -3.81 -1.47
CA LEU A 101 9.56 -2.53 -2.17
C LEU A 101 8.56 -1.52 -1.62
N LEU A 102 7.30 -1.90 -1.41
CA LEU A 102 6.30 -1.01 -0.82
C LEU A 102 6.71 -0.53 0.56
N ALA A 103 7.23 -1.43 1.40
CA ALA A 103 7.75 -1.10 2.71
C ALA A 103 8.94 -0.13 2.63
N GLN A 104 9.87 -0.37 1.71
CA GLN A 104 11.03 0.51 1.52
C GLN A 104 10.62 1.91 1.07
N LEU A 105 9.65 2.03 0.16
CA LEU A 105 9.11 3.34 -0.24
C LEU A 105 8.51 4.07 0.96
N CYS A 106 7.76 3.37 1.82
CA CYS A 106 7.21 3.96 3.03
C CYS A 106 8.30 4.45 3.98
N VAL A 107 9.34 3.65 4.22
CA VAL A 107 10.47 4.03 5.09
C VAL A 107 11.18 5.26 4.54
N ARG A 108 11.55 5.26 3.25
CA ARG A 108 12.28 6.36 2.61
C ARG A 108 11.49 7.68 2.63
N HIS A 109 10.19 7.61 2.38
CA HIS A 109 9.33 8.80 2.23
C HIS A 109 8.61 9.19 3.53
N ASP A 110 8.97 8.55 4.65
CA ASP A 110 8.35 8.80 5.95
C ASP A 110 6.81 8.63 5.91
N LEU A 111 6.33 7.64 5.17
CA LEU A 111 4.90 7.35 5.00
C LEU A 111 4.44 6.29 5.99
N THR A 112 3.26 6.48 6.56
CA THR A 112 2.60 5.43 7.34
C THR A 112 1.83 4.52 6.38
N MET A 113 2.19 3.24 6.35
CA MET A 113 1.51 2.25 5.54
C MET A 113 0.13 1.92 6.13
N LEU A 114 -0.89 1.93 5.28
CA LEU A 114 -2.22 1.42 5.56
C LEU A 114 -2.42 0.16 4.72
N SER A 115 -2.46 -0.99 5.39
CA SER A 115 -2.64 -2.30 4.76
C SER A 115 -3.57 -3.17 5.61
N THR A 116 -4.19 -4.17 4.98
CA THR A 116 -4.87 -5.28 5.65
C THR A 116 -4.12 -6.61 5.52
N ASP A 117 -2.95 -6.59 4.88
CA ASP A 117 -2.07 -7.74 4.76
C ASP A 117 -1.20 -7.88 6.03
N ARG A 118 -1.25 -9.07 6.63
CA ARG A 118 -0.54 -9.39 7.88
C ARG A 118 0.96 -9.51 7.67
N ASP A 119 1.44 -9.66 6.44
CA ASP A 119 2.86 -9.74 6.16
C ASP A 119 3.57 -8.41 6.49
N PHE A 120 2.87 -7.28 6.36
CA PHE A 120 3.40 -5.99 6.79
C PHE A 120 3.48 -5.82 8.31
N GLU A 121 2.68 -6.53 9.10
CA GLU A 121 2.80 -6.52 10.56
C GLU A 121 4.12 -7.16 10.99
N GLN A 122 4.46 -8.31 10.39
CA GLN A 122 5.72 -9.01 10.65
C GLN A 122 6.92 -8.18 10.16
N LEU A 123 6.78 -7.53 9.01
CA LEU A 123 7.81 -6.66 8.47
C LEU A 123 8.06 -5.42 9.33
N ALA A 124 7.01 -4.78 9.83
CA ALA A 124 7.11 -3.61 10.71
C ALA A 124 7.81 -3.92 12.03
N GLN A 125 7.68 -5.15 12.54
CA GLN A 125 8.40 -5.58 13.75
C GLN A 125 9.93 -5.74 13.54
N ARG A 126 10.38 -5.82 12.28
CA ARG A 126 11.78 -6.12 11.90
C ARG A 126 12.42 -5.00 11.08
N SER A 127 11.77 -3.86 10.95
CA SER A 127 12.24 -2.74 10.14
C SER A 127 11.75 -1.40 10.70
N SER A 128 12.09 -0.31 10.03
CA SER A 128 11.59 1.02 10.35
C SER A 128 10.21 1.32 9.73
N LEU A 129 9.55 0.33 9.12
CA LEU A 129 8.23 0.52 8.52
C LEU A 129 7.21 0.92 9.60
N ARG A 130 6.54 2.05 9.38
CA ARG A 130 5.38 2.44 10.19
C ARG A 130 4.11 1.85 9.59
N LEU A 131 3.52 0.89 10.26
CA LEU A 131 2.20 0.35 9.92
C LEU A 131 1.13 1.07 10.75
N TRP A 132 0.05 1.50 10.11
CA TRP A 132 -1.13 1.98 10.81
C TRP A 132 -1.80 0.82 11.54
N THR A 133 -1.94 0.95 12.86
CA THR A 133 -2.73 0.04 13.68
C THR A 133 -4.07 0.70 14.01
N GLY A 134 -5.16 -0.04 13.84
CA GLY A 134 -6.48 0.42 14.21
C GLY A 134 -6.57 0.55 15.74
N GLY A 135 -6.66 1.78 16.22
CA GLY A 135 -7.11 2.06 17.58
C GLY A 135 -8.58 1.73 17.77
#